data_AF-A0A7Y7H3Z0-F1
#
_entry.id   AF-A0A7Y7H3Z0-F1
#
_cell.length_a   1.000
_cell.length_b   1.000
_cell.length_c   1.000
_cell.angle_alpha   90.00
_cell.angle_beta   90.00
_cell.angle_gamma   90.00
#
_symmetry.space_group_name_H-M   'P 1'
#
loop_
_entity.id
_entity.type
_entity.pdbx_description
1 polymer ?
#
loop_
_entity_poly.entity_id
_entity_poly.type
_entity_poly.pdbx_seq_one_letter_code
_entity_poly.pdbx_strand_id
1 'polypeptide(L)'
;MKKILLFITLILSSVLVKAQAQLAFPFQGGSPIMNRFFKDSLVVSPEIIKKKASGTAVFKFTADEKGVIKKIIVYYADDAILVVPIIEALKKSNHKWVIPDHEKLHDFILPFSINFNAPANTSNATIKEAFDYYSKRKPIISYNQVPLETATLLPTVIVSYNLGE
;
A
#
# COMPACT_ATOMS: atom_id res chain seq x y z
N MET A 1 -14.23 28.95 45.56
CA MET A 1 -13.31 29.68 44.65
C MET A 1 -12.29 28.76 43.97
N LYS A 2 -11.50 27.95 44.71
CA LYS A 2 -10.51 27.01 44.11
C LYS A 2 -11.08 26.05 43.05
N LYS A 3 -12.30 25.53 43.25
CA LYS A 3 -12.97 24.61 42.31
C LYS A 3 -13.37 25.27 40.99
N ILE A 4 -13.75 26.54 41.02
CA ILE A 4 -14.13 27.31 39.82
C ILE A 4 -12.89 27.62 38.99
N LEU A 5 -11.79 27.99 39.66
CA LEU A 5 -10.52 28.25 39.00
C LEU A 5 -10.01 27.01 38.24
N LEU A 6 -10.17 25.83 38.85
CA LEU A 6 -9.75 24.54 38.29
C LEU A 6 -10.58 24.13 37.05
N PHE A 7 -11.88 24.44 37.04
CA PHE A 7 -12.73 24.23 35.87
C PHE A 7 -12.36 25.15 34.72
N ILE A 8 -12.05 26.41 35.01
CA ILE A 8 -11.64 27.40 34.01
C ILE A 8 -10.30 26.99 33.37
N THR A 9 -9.32 26.55 34.16
CA THR A 9 -8.04 26.05 33.60
C THR A 9 -8.19 24.78 32.77
N LEU A 10 -9.13 23.89 33.13
CA LEU A 10 -9.40 22.68 32.34
C LEU A 10 -10.09 23.00 30.99
N ILE A 11 -10.92 24.04 30.95
CA ILE A 11 -11.58 24.49 29.70
C ILE A 11 -10.59 25.25 28.82
N LEU A 12 -9.70 26.07 29.40
CA LEU A 12 -8.67 26.77 28.63
C LEU A 12 -7.60 25.84 28.06
N SER A 13 -7.32 24.70 28.70
CA SER A 13 -6.35 23.73 28.17
C SER A 13 -6.87 22.94 26.95
N SER A 14 -8.18 22.81 26.78
CA SER A 14 -8.75 22.11 25.61
C SER A 14 -8.65 22.93 24.31
N VAL A 15 -8.60 24.27 24.41
CA VAL A 15 -8.49 25.18 23.25
C VAL A 15 -7.06 25.26 22.69
N LEU A 16 -6.06 24.83 23.47
CA LEU A 16 -4.64 24.82 23.08
C LEU A 16 -4.20 23.49 22.46
N VAL A 17 -5.06 22.47 22.45
CA VAL A 17 -4.81 21.23 21.71
C VAL A 17 -4.95 21.57 20.22
N LYS A 18 -3.83 21.94 19.58
CA LYS A 18 -3.73 21.86 18.14
C LYS A 18 -3.79 20.37 17.78
N ALA A 19 -4.99 19.90 17.45
CA ALA A 19 -5.14 18.65 16.71
C ALA A 19 -4.16 18.71 15.54
N GLN A 20 -3.27 17.74 15.50
CA GLN A 20 -2.08 17.73 14.66
C GLN A 20 -2.44 18.09 13.21
N ALA A 21 -2.09 19.31 12.78
CA ALA A 21 -2.45 19.85 11.47
C ALA A 21 -1.82 19.09 10.29
N GLN A 22 -0.98 18.10 10.59
CA GLN A 22 -0.29 17.29 9.62
C GLN A 22 -0.57 15.82 9.93
N LEU A 23 -1.36 15.20 9.05
CA LEU A 23 -1.65 13.79 9.10
C LEU A 23 -0.30 13.03 9.04
N ALA A 24 0.08 12.39 10.14
CA ALA A 24 1.41 11.77 10.24
C ALA A 24 1.63 10.66 9.20
N PHE A 25 0.54 10.06 8.70
CA PHE A 25 0.54 9.07 7.62
C PHE A 25 -0.91 8.84 7.13
N PRO A 26 -1.20 8.80 5.82
CA PRO A 26 -2.57 8.79 5.26
C PRO A 26 -3.27 7.43 5.31
N PHE A 27 -3.06 6.66 6.38
CA PHE A 27 -3.70 5.37 6.64
C PHE A 27 -4.06 5.28 8.11
N GLN A 28 -5.27 4.81 8.42
CA GLN A 28 -5.73 4.64 9.80
C GLN A 28 -4.78 3.71 10.58
N GLY A 29 -4.15 4.23 11.63
CA GLY A 29 -3.14 3.51 12.41
C GLY A 29 -1.71 3.61 11.88
N GLY A 30 -1.49 4.36 10.80
CA GLY A 30 -0.17 4.69 10.26
C GLY A 30 0.49 3.57 9.44
N SER A 31 1.75 3.81 9.07
CA SER A 31 2.55 2.94 8.20
C SER A 31 2.64 1.47 8.68
N PRO A 32 2.87 1.18 9.98
CA PRO A 32 2.94 -0.21 10.45
C PRO A 32 1.62 -0.97 10.25
N ILE A 33 0.48 -0.30 10.46
CA ILE A 33 -0.84 -0.90 10.28
C ILE A 33 -1.17 -1.06 8.80
N MET A 34 -0.78 -0.12 7.94
CA MET A 34 -0.86 -0.27 6.48
C MET A 34 -0.11 -1.51 6.01
N ASN A 35 1.16 -1.65 6.41
CA ASN A 35 1.99 -2.78 6.02
C ASN A 35 1.40 -4.12 6.48
N ARG A 36 0.93 -4.19 7.73
CA ARG A 36 0.27 -5.38 8.25
C ARG A 36 -1.02 -5.68 7.48
N PHE A 37 -1.87 -4.68 7.28
CA PHE A 37 -3.12 -4.82 6.54
C PHE A 37 -2.91 -5.43 5.17
N PHE A 38 -1.94 -4.93 4.39
CA PHE A 38 -1.68 -5.46 3.06
C PHE A 38 -1.02 -6.84 3.07
N LYS A 39 -0.13 -7.13 4.03
CA LYS A 39 0.41 -8.49 4.21
C LYS A 39 -0.69 -9.52 4.49
N ASP A 40 -1.68 -9.15 5.30
CA ASP A 40 -2.78 -10.03 5.67
C ASP A 40 -3.86 -10.11 4.58
N SER A 41 -4.06 -9.03 3.81
CA SER A 41 -5.15 -8.92 2.83
C SER A 41 -4.78 -9.39 1.42
N LEU A 42 -3.50 -9.30 1.05
CA LEU A 42 -2.99 -9.70 -0.27
C LEU A 42 -2.78 -11.21 -0.28
N VAL A 43 -3.70 -11.90 -0.97
CA VAL A 43 -3.62 -13.34 -1.18
C VAL A 43 -2.89 -13.58 -2.50
N VAL A 44 -1.68 -14.13 -2.42
CA VAL A 44 -0.89 -14.50 -3.59
C VAL A 44 -1.60 -15.64 -4.34
N SER A 45 -1.83 -15.45 -5.64
CA SER A 45 -2.57 -16.45 -6.42
C SER A 45 -1.75 -17.72 -6.66
N PRO A 46 -2.39 -18.89 -6.83
CA PRO A 46 -1.68 -20.13 -7.17
C PRO A 46 -0.84 -20.01 -8.45
N GLU A 47 -1.24 -19.14 -9.38
CA GLU A 47 -0.49 -18.92 -10.61
C GLU A 47 0.83 -18.19 -10.36
N ILE A 48 0.86 -17.20 -9.46
CA ILE A 48 2.09 -16.52 -9.04
C ILE A 48 3.04 -17.53 -8.40
N ILE A 49 2.52 -18.39 -7.51
CA ILE A 49 3.32 -19.42 -6.83
C ILE A 49 3.89 -20.41 -7.85
N LYS A 50 3.04 -20.94 -8.73
CA LYS A 50 3.41 -21.92 -9.77
C LYS A 50 4.49 -21.38 -10.71
N LYS A 51 4.40 -20.11 -11.12
CA LYS A 51 5.36 -19.47 -12.01
C LYS A 51 6.59 -18.92 -11.28
N LYS A 52 6.67 -19.07 -9.95
CA LYS A 52 7.72 -18.48 -9.11
C LYS A 52 7.87 -16.98 -9.38
N ALA A 53 6.73 -16.32 -9.58
CA ALA A 53 6.65 -14.95 -10.02
C ALA A 53 7.01 -13.98 -8.88
N SER A 54 8.09 -13.23 -9.07
CA SER A 54 8.51 -12.13 -8.21
C SER A 54 8.64 -10.84 -9.02
N GLY A 55 8.50 -9.70 -8.37
CA GLY A 55 8.65 -8.42 -9.02
C GLY A 55 7.99 -7.28 -8.29
N THR A 56 8.00 -6.12 -8.96
CA THR A 56 7.48 -4.86 -8.44
C THR A 56 6.26 -4.43 -9.25
N ALA A 57 5.29 -3.85 -8.56
CA ALA A 57 4.19 -3.15 -9.19
C ALA A 57 3.89 -1.85 -8.45
N VAL A 58 3.70 -0.77 -9.19
CA VAL A 58 3.43 0.58 -8.67
C VAL A 58 2.03 0.97 -9.10
N PHE A 59 1.20 1.26 -8.11
CA PHE A 59 -0.18 1.65 -8.31
C PHE A 59 -0.39 3.10 -7.92
N LYS A 60 -1.11 3.82 -8.77
CA LYS A 60 -1.76 5.07 -8.39
C LYS A 60 -3.22 4.79 -8.10
N PHE A 61 -3.72 5.26 -6.97
CA PHE A 61 -5.15 5.20 -6.69
C PHE A 61 -5.66 6.52 -6.12
N THR A 62 -6.92 6.81 -6.37
CA THR A 62 -7.58 8.03 -5.89
C THR A 62 -8.59 7.65 -4.81
N ALA A 63 -8.51 8.24 -3.63
CA ALA A 63 -9.49 8.04 -2.56
C ALA A 63 -10.30 9.32 -2.30
N ASP A 64 -11.55 9.17 -1.87
CA ASP A 64 -12.42 10.28 -1.45
C ASP A 64 -12.29 10.62 0.05
N GLU A 65 -13.04 11.63 0.49
CA GLU A 65 -13.14 12.08 1.89
C GLU A 65 -13.48 10.97 2.89
N LYS A 66 -14.10 9.88 2.43
CA LYS A 66 -14.49 8.72 3.24
C LYS A 66 -13.46 7.58 3.16
N GLY A 67 -12.31 7.82 2.54
CA GLY A 67 -11.27 6.84 2.29
C GLY A 67 -11.67 5.76 1.29
N VAL A 68 -12.68 5.99 0.45
CA VAL A 68 -13.14 5.04 -0.57
C VAL A 68 -12.33 5.23 -1.84
N ILE A 69 -11.73 4.16 -2.34
CA ILE A 69 -10.99 4.19 -3.60
C ILE A 69 -11.97 4.32 -4.78
N LYS A 70 -11.79 5.35 -5.60
CA LYS A 70 -12.60 5.62 -6.81
C LYS A 70 -11.95 5.16 -8.09
N LYS A 71 -10.61 5.19 -8.15
CA LYS A 71 -9.84 4.85 -9.34
C LYS A 71 -8.56 4.15 -8.94
N ILE A 72 -8.18 3.13 -9.70
CA ILE A 72 -6.89 2.44 -9.59
C ILE A 72 -6.27 2.44 -10.98
N ILE A 73 -5.00 2.84 -11.06
CA ILE A 73 -4.21 2.90 -12.28
C ILE A 73 -2.90 2.16 -12.01
N VAL A 74 -2.54 1.23 -12.88
CA VAL A 74 -1.20 0.60 -12.87
C VAL A 74 -0.23 1.57 -13.53
N TYR A 75 0.68 2.15 -12.75
CA TYR A 75 1.76 2.98 -13.29
C TYR A 75 2.87 2.11 -13.85
N TYR A 76 3.19 1.06 -13.10
CA TYR A 76 4.17 0.08 -13.48
C TYR A 76 3.76 -1.29 -12.94
N ALA A 77 4.03 -2.35 -13.68
CA ALA A 77 4.08 -3.69 -13.13
C ALA A 77 5.09 -4.50 -13.95
N ASP A 78 5.98 -5.23 -13.28
CA ASP A 78 6.93 -6.14 -13.94
C ASP A 78 6.23 -7.19 -14.80
N ASP A 79 5.05 -7.63 -14.37
CA ASP A 79 4.17 -8.54 -15.12
C ASP A 79 2.70 -8.36 -14.70
N ALA A 80 1.78 -8.62 -15.62
CA ALA A 80 0.34 -8.53 -15.39
C ALA A 80 -0.15 -9.47 -14.27
N ILE A 81 0.52 -10.61 -14.08
CA ILE A 81 0.12 -11.60 -13.07
C ILE A 81 0.14 -11.04 -11.64
N LEU A 82 1.02 -10.06 -11.36
CA LEU A 82 1.17 -9.44 -10.05
C LEU A 82 0.01 -8.47 -9.74
N VAL A 83 -0.72 -8.01 -10.76
CA VAL A 83 -1.64 -6.88 -10.65
C VAL A 83 -2.93 -7.24 -9.90
N VAL A 84 -3.52 -8.39 -10.21
CA VAL A 84 -4.87 -8.76 -9.73
C VAL A 84 -4.93 -8.86 -8.20
N PRO A 85 -4.02 -9.60 -7.52
CA PRO A 85 -4.04 -9.67 -6.05
C PRO A 85 -3.90 -8.32 -5.36
N ILE A 86 -3.12 -7.41 -5.96
CA ILE A 86 -2.90 -6.06 -5.41
C ILE A 86 -4.18 -5.22 -5.56
N ILE A 87 -4.86 -5.27 -6.70
CA ILE A 87 -6.14 -4.58 -6.90
C ILE A 87 -7.17 -5.05 -5.87
N GLU A 88 -7.27 -6.35 -5.62
CA GLU A 88 -8.21 -6.88 -4.63
C GLU A 88 -7.86 -6.46 -3.20
N ALA A 89 -6.57 -6.42 -2.85
CA ALA A 89 -6.13 -5.90 -1.56
C ALA A 89 -6.41 -4.39 -1.41
N LEU A 90 -6.21 -3.60 -2.47
CA LEU A 90 -6.55 -2.18 -2.50
C LEU A 90 -8.05 -1.97 -2.29
N LYS A 91 -8.92 -2.71 -2.98
CA LYS A 91 -10.38 -2.62 -2.76
C LYS A 91 -10.79 -2.90 -1.31
N LYS A 92 -10.14 -3.87 -0.66
CA LYS A 92 -10.39 -4.18 0.77
C LYS A 92 -9.96 -3.05 1.71
N SER A 93 -9.04 -2.18 1.29
CA SER A 93 -8.56 -1.04 2.08
C SER A 93 -9.50 0.17 2.07
N ASN A 94 -10.67 0.07 1.42
CA ASN A 94 -11.70 1.10 1.50
C ASN A 94 -12.00 1.49 2.95
N HIS A 95 -12.20 2.79 3.17
CA HIS A 95 -12.41 3.41 4.48
C HIS A 95 -11.21 3.36 5.43
N LYS A 96 -10.03 2.91 4.99
CA LYS A 96 -8.78 2.97 5.78
C LYS A 96 -7.91 4.16 5.42
N TRP A 97 -8.09 4.72 4.24
CA TRP A 97 -7.33 5.88 3.76
C TRP A 97 -7.84 7.16 4.40
N VAL A 98 -6.92 8.08 4.65
CA VAL A 98 -7.22 9.41 5.17
C VAL A 98 -6.61 10.42 4.21
N ILE A 99 -7.44 11.32 3.69
CA ILE A 99 -7.02 12.38 2.78
C ILE A 99 -6.93 13.72 3.54
N PRO A 100 -6.21 14.74 3.02
CA PRO A 100 -6.17 16.06 3.65
C PRO A 100 -7.55 16.71 3.74
N ASP A 101 -7.85 17.39 4.86
CA ASP A 101 -9.18 17.94 5.18
C ASP A 101 -9.76 18.94 4.15
N HIS A 102 -8.93 19.49 3.26
CA HIS A 102 -9.31 20.47 2.24
C HIS A 102 -9.49 19.87 0.84
N GLU A 103 -9.34 18.54 0.72
CA GLU A 103 -9.43 17.84 -0.55
C GLU A 103 -10.67 16.93 -0.61
N LYS A 104 -11.30 16.86 -1.79
CA LYS A 104 -12.42 15.93 -2.03
C LYS A 104 -11.95 14.57 -2.52
N LEU A 105 -10.83 14.57 -3.23
CA LEU A 105 -10.17 13.44 -3.84
C LEU A 105 -8.68 13.66 -3.68
N HIS A 106 -7.96 12.62 -3.25
CA HIS A 106 -6.50 12.67 -3.17
C HIS A 106 -5.89 11.46 -3.88
N ASP A 107 -4.80 11.70 -4.58
CA ASP A 107 -4.05 10.69 -5.31
C ASP A 107 -2.92 10.12 -4.44
N PHE A 108 -2.84 8.81 -4.38
CA PHE A 108 -1.80 8.07 -3.68
C PHE A 108 -1.01 7.23 -4.66
N ILE A 109 0.29 7.08 -4.42
CA ILE A 109 1.16 6.15 -5.14
C ILE A 109 1.67 5.13 -4.15
N LEU A 110 1.36 3.85 -4.38
CA LEU A 110 1.75 2.74 -3.52
C LEU A 110 2.53 1.69 -4.33
N PRO A 111 3.85 1.58 -4.07
CA PRO A 111 4.65 0.49 -4.59
C PRO A 111 4.40 -0.81 -3.81
N PHE A 112 4.39 -1.93 -4.52
CA PHE A 112 4.35 -3.28 -3.99
C PHE A 112 5.54 -4.06 -4.52
N SER A 113 6.20 -4.83 -3.65
CA SER A 113 7.22 -5.81 -4.02
C SER A 113 6.73 -7.19 -3.58
N ILE A 114 6.53 -8.07 -4.56
CA ILE A 114 6.14 -9.46 -4.35
C ILE A 114 7.38 -10.32 -4.54
N ASN A 115 7.74 -11.07 -3.49
CA ASN A 115 8.89 -11.97 -3.48
C ASN A 115 8.47 -13.35 -2.99
N PHE A 116 9.38 -14.32 -3.12
CA PHE A 116 9.22 -15.63 -2.47
C PHE A 116 10.37 -15.92 -1.53
N ASN A 117 10.07 -16.65 -0.46
CA ASN A 117 11.07 -17.17 0.46
C ASN A 117 11.63 -18.47 -0.13
N ALA A 118 12.89 -18.45 -0.53
CA ALA A 118 13.61 -19.63 -1.01
C ALA A 118 14.19 -20.40 0.20
N PRO A 119 13.88 -21.69 0.40
CA PRO A 119 14.53 -22.51 1.42
C PRO A 119 16.06 -22.56 1.22
N ALA A 120 16.83 -22.79 2.29
CA ALA A 120 18.29 -22.90 2.20
C ALA A 120 18.75 -24.00 1.21
N ASN A 121 17.94 -25.04 1.02
CA ASN A 121 18.21 -26.16 0.11
C ASN A 121 17.51 -26.01 -1.26
N THR A 122 17.23 -24.77 -1.70
CA THR A 122 16.54 -24.53 -2.98
C THR A 122 17.31 -25.17 -4.13
N SER A 123 16.63 -26.01 -4.90
CA SER A 123 17.23 -26.69 -6.05
C SER A 123 17.60 -25.72 -7.17
N ASN A 124 18.64 -26.05 -7.94
CA ASN A 124 19.03 -25.30 -9.14
C ASN A 124 17.87 -25.20 -10.16
N ALA A 125 16.97 -26.18 -10.20
CA ALA A 125 15.77 -26.15 -11.03
C ALA A 125 14.82 -25.00 -10.63
N THR A 126 14.59 -24.81 -9.34
CA THR A 126 13.76 -23.71 -8.84
C THR A 126 14.36 -22.34 -9.13
N ILE A 127 15.68 -22.19 -8.99
CA ILE A 127 16.38 -20.95 -9.36
C ILE A 127 16.24 -20.69 -10.86
N LYS A 128 16.41 -21.72 -11.69
CA LYS A 128 16.25 -21.63 -13.14
C LYS A 128 14.83 -21.20 -13.52
N GLU A 129 13.81 -21.76 -12.91
CA GLU A 129 12.42 -21.38 -13.20
C GLU A 129 12.12 -19.92 -12.81
N ALA A 130 12.63 -19.44 -11.67
CA ALA A 130 12.52 -18.04 -11.29
C ALA A 130 13.24 -17.11 -12.28
N PHE A 131 14.41 -17.50 -12.77
CA PHE A 131 15.14 -16.77 -13.81
C PHE A 131 14.40 -16.78 -15.16
N ASP A 132 13.83 -17.93 -15.54
CA ASP A 132 13.04 -18.09 -16.76
C ASP A 132 11.78 -17.21 -16.71
N TYR A 133 11.14 -17.08 -15.54
CA TYR A 133 10.07 -16.11 -15.34
C TYR A 133 10.57 -14.68 -15.50
N TYR A 134 11.63 -14.30 -14.78
CA TYR A 134 12.20 -12.96 -14.82
C TYR A 134 12.53 -12.52 -16.26
N SER A 135 13.18 -13.38 -17.04
CA SER A 135 13.58 -13.07 -18.42
C SER A 135 12.40 -12.95 -19.40
N LYS A 136 11.24 -13.54 -19.09
CA LYS A 136 10.05 -13.57 -19.96
C LYS A 136 8.96 -12.57 -19.54
N ARG A 137 9.17 -11.83 -18.45
CA ARG A 137 8.19 -10.88 -17.92
C ARG A 137 7.83 -9.82 -18.95
N LYS A 138 6.56 -9.41 -18.96
CA LYS A 138 6.06 -8.38 -19.87
C LYS A 138 5.62 -7.16 -19.07
N PRO A 139 6.50 -6.15 -18.92
CA PRO A 139 6.20 -5.02 -18.07
C PRO A 139 5.05 -4.19 -18.64
N ILE A 140 4.15 -3.77 -17.76
CA ILE A 140 3.11 -2.79 -18.03
C ILE A 140 3.66 -1.44 -17.58
N ILE A 141 3.64 -0.46 -18.49
CA ILE A 141 4.12 0.90 -18.23
C ILE A 141 3.02 1.87 -18.65
N SER A 142 2.61 2.75 -17.74
CA SER A 142 1.78 3.90 -18.07
C SER A 142 2.65 5.12 -18.37
N TYR A 143 2.38 5.78 -19.49
CA TYR A 143 3.07 7.00 -19.91
C TYR A 143 2.37 8.28 -19.42
N ASN A 144 1.16 8.16 -18.86
CA ASN A 144 0.40 9.30 -18.35
C ASN A 144 0.35 9.22 -16.81
N GLN A 145 1.49 9.53 -16.19
CA GLN A 145 1.67 9.53 -14.74
C GLN A 145 1.41 10.93 -14.20
N VAL A 146 0.65 11.04 -13.10
CA VAL A 146 0.51 12.32 -12.40
C VAL A 146 1.85 12.75 -11.81
N PRO A 147 2.15 14.07 -11.80
CA PRO A 147 3.34 14.58 -11.17
C PRO A 147 3.39 14.25 -9.67
N LEU A 148 4.58 13.92 -9.16
CA LEU A 148 4.78 13.47 -7.77
C LEU A 148 4.40 14.55 -6.75
N GLU A 149 4.45 15.82 -7.10
CA GLU A 149 4.05 16.95 -6.26
C GLU A 149 2.53 17.01 -6.00
N THR A 150 1.72 16.27 -6.76
CA THR A 150 0.25 16.23 -6.64
C THR A 150 -0.30 14.93 -6.03
N ALA A 151 0.59 13.99 -5.68
CA ALA A 151 0.20 12.70 -5.11
C ALA A 151 1.07 12.35 -3.90
N THR A 152 0.47 11.69 -2.91
CA THR A 152 1.25 11.18 -1.78
C THR A 152 1.94 9.86 -2.15
N LEU A 153 3.27 9.87 -2.21
CA LEU A 153 4.08 8.65 -2.35
C LEU A 153 4.18 7.92 -1.01
N LEU A 154 3.73 6.67 -1.00
CA LEU A 154 3.71 5.79 0.16
C LEU A 154 4.91 4.84 0.16
N PRO A 155 5.31 4.33 1.34
CA PRO A 155 6.38 3.34 1.42
C PRO A 155 5.96 2.02 0.75
N THR A 156 6.95 1.32 0.18
CA THR A 156 6.74 0.04 -0.49
C THR A 156 6.18 -1.01 0.46
N VAL A 157 5.09 -1.66 0.06
CA VAL A 157 4.57 -2.86 0.72
C VAL A 157 5.35 -4.07 0.21
N ILE A 158 6.03 -4.78 1.11
CA ILE A 158 6.74 -6.02 0.79
C ILE A 158 5.87 -7.20 1.20
N VAL A 159 5.53 -8.06 0.24
CA VAL A 159 4.83 -9.33 0.46
C VAL A 159 5.71 -10.47 0.00
N SER A 160 5.95 -11.43 0.89
CA SER A 160 6.68 -12.65 0.56
C SER A 160 5.77 -13.86 0.72
N TYR A 161 5.82 -14.79 -0.23
CA TYR A 161 5.14 -16.09 -0.12
C TYR A 161 6.15 -17.23 0.00
N ASN A 162 5.72 -18.34 0.60
CA ASN A 162 6.54 -19.54 0.66
C ASN A 162 6.31 -20.38 -0.60
N LEU A 163 7.39 -20.90 -1.16
CA LEU A 163 7.28 -22.00 -2.11
C LEU A 163 6.84 -23.23 -1.29
N GLY A 164 5.72 -23.85 -1.65
CA GLY A 164 5.35 -25.14 -1.07
C GLY A 164 6.47 -26.16 -1.30
N GLU A 165 6.64 -27.09 -0.36
CA GLU A 165 7.52 -28.25 -0.55
C GLU A 165 7.12 -29.08 -1.77
#